data_AF-A0A2V5PK90-F1
#
_entry.id   AF-A0A2V5PK90-F1
#
_cell.length_a   1.000
_cell.length_b   1.000
_cell.length_c   1.000
_cell.angle_alpha   90.00
_cell.angle_beta   90.00
_cell.angle_gamma   90.00
#
_symmetry.space_group_name_H-M   'P 1'
#
loop_
_entity.id
_entity.type
_entity.pdbx_description
1 polymer ?
#
loop_
_entity_poly.entity_id
_entity_poly.type
_entity_poly.pdbx_seq_one_letter_code
_entity_poly.pdbx_strand_id
1 'polypeptide(L)'
;MELSDYRSKIYRLMFGLAAVYNVAFGVWACFWPGALFATLEMAPPNYPSLWQCLGMVVGLYGLLYAYAALRLDRAKLIIAIGLAGKILGPIGMFMTVRSGEWPLRAVTLIVFNDFVWWLPFTLFLLDETRIGQAVRASAPWICAILNAVAAVVMLFVLRGGTEAVSSVTQRATYTAGHALLWRTGWSVWMMAGISLVAFFAWWGAWISSHRLALVALAVALAGLICDLFAESLLIGWLPDRIG
;
A
#
# COMPACT_ATOMS: atom_id res chain seq x y z
N MET A 1 5.44 -25.09 -10.78
CA MET A 1 4.52 -23.95 -10.75
C MET A 1 4.27 -23.50 -12.19
N GLU A 2 3.14 -23.90 -12.78
CA GLU A 2 2.74 -23.40 -14.11
C GLU A 2 1.79 -22.21 -13.94
N LEU A 3 2.38 -21.02 -13.79
CA LEU A 3 1.66 -19.76 -13.90
C LEU A 3 1.39 -19.46 -15.38
N SER A 4 0.24 -18.85 -15.71
CA SER A 4 0.08 -18.29 -17.05
C SER A 4 1.15 -17.22 -17.29
N ASP A 5 1.55 -17.04 -18.55
CA ASP A 5 2.56 -16.05 -18.95
C ASP A 5 2.24 -14.64 -18.41
N TYR A 6 0.96 -14.26 -18.45
CA TYR A 6 0.50 -12.98 -17.91
C TYR A 6 0.63 -12.88 -16.38
N ARG A 7 0.18 -13.89 -15.63
CA ARG A 7 0.29 -13.88 -14.15
C ARG A 7 1.75 -13.86 -13.70
N SER A 8 2.61 -14.63 -14.37
CA SER A 8 4.05 -14.57 -14.15
C SER A 8 4.56 -13.14 -14.28
N LYS A 9 4.21 -12.41 -15.35
CA LYS A 9 4.63 -11.01 -15.54
C LYS A 9 4.16 -10.09 -14.42
N ILE A 10 2.92 -10.25 -13.94
CA ILE A 10 2.40 -9.48 -12.80
C ILE A 10 3.24 -9.74 -11.54
N TYR A 11 3.45 -11.00 -11.15
CA TYR A 11 4.23 -11.30 -9.95
C TYR A 11 5.68 -10.83 -10.04
N ARG A 12 6.31 -10.93 -11.22
CA ARG A 12 7.65 -10.37 -11.46
C ARG A 12 7.66 -8.86 -11.28
N LEU A 13 6.65 -8.15 -11.78
CA LEU A 13 6.51 -6.71 -11.58
C LEU A 13 6.35 -6.38 -10.10
N MET A 14 5.44 -7.05 -9.38
CA MET A 14 5.18 -6.78 -7.96
C MET A 14 6.43 -7.03 -7.09
N PHE A 15 7.14 -8.13 -7.32
CA PHE A 15 8.37 -8.44 -6.59
C PHE A 15 9.53 -7.53 -6.98
N GLY A 16 9.59 -7.10 -8.25
CA GLY A 16 10.54 -6.08 -8.71
C GLY A 16 10.30 -4.73 -8.04
N LEU A 17 9.04 -4.28 -7.95
CA LEU A 17 8.68 -3.05 -7.24
C LEU A 17 9.02 -3.16 -5.74
N ALA A 18 8.72 -4.29 -5.10
CA ALA A 18 9.10 -4.55 -3.72
C ALA A 18 10.62 -4.50 -3.55
N ALA A 19 11.38 -5.10 -4.47
CA ALA A 19 12.83 -5.09 -4.44
C ALA A 19 13.39 -3.67 -4.51
N VAL A 20 12.96 -2.88 -5.50
CA VAL A 20 13.41 -1.50 -5.69
C VAL A 20 13.08 -0.65 -4.45
N TYR A 21 11.86 -0.74 -3.95
CA TYR A 21 11.44 0.01 -2.76
C TYR A 21 12.28 -0.35 -1.53
N ASN A 22 12.44 -1.65 -1.22
CA ASN A 22 13.13 -2.07 0.01
C ASN A 22 14.64 -1.80 -0.06
N VAL A 23 15.27 -1.93 -1.24
CA VAL A 23 16.67 -1.51 -1.44
C VAL A 23 16.82 -0.01 -1.28
N ALA A 24 15.97 0.79 -1.93
CA ALA A 24 16.01 2.25 -1.82
C ALA A 24 15.80 2.71 -0.38
N PHE A 25 14.84 2.11 0.33
CA PHE A 25 14.60 2.36 1.75
C PHE A 25 15.81 2.00 2.60
N GLY A 26 16.43 0.83 2.37
CA GLY A 26 17.61 0.41 3.11
C GLY A 26 18.80 1.35 2.90
N VAL A 27 19.06 1.75 1.66
CA VAL A 27 20.08 2.77 1.32
C VAL A 27 19.77 4.08 2.03
N TRP A 28 18.54 4.56 1.93
CA TRP A 28 18.12 5.81 2.57
C TRP A 28 18.29 5.79 4.08
N ALA A 29 17.83 4.73 4.75
CA ALA A 29 17.97 4.55 6.20
C ALA A 29 19.43 4.46 6.65
N CYS A 30 20.33 3.92 5.81
CA CYS A 30 21.76 3.86 6.08
C CYS A 30 22.44 5.23 5.99
N PHE A 31 22.20 5.97 4.90
CA PHE A 31 22.90 7.24 4.64
C PHE A 31 22.28 8.44 5.38
N TRP A 32 20.97 8.39 5.68
CA TRP A 32 20.26 9.45 6.38
C TRP A 32 19.43 8.92 7.56
N PRO A 33 20.06 8.35 8.60
CA PRO A 33 19.34 7.69 9.68
C PRO A 33 18.45 8.62 10.51
N GLY A 34 18.70 9.93 10.49
CA GLY A 34 17.85 10.94 11.16
C GLY A 34 16.67 11.44 10.32
N ALA A 35 16.62 11.16 9.02
CA ALA A 35 15.64 11.78 8.13
C ALA A 35 14.20 11.35 8.46
N LEU A 36 13.98 10.08 8.81
CA LEU A 36 12.68 9.60 9.26
C LEU A 36 12.22 10.34 10.51
N PHE A 37 13.07 10.38 11.54
CA PHE A 37 12.76 10.98 12.84
C PHE A 37 12.47 12.48 12.70
N ALA A 38 13.23 13.19 11.88
CA ALA A 38 12.95 14.59 11.56
C ALA A 38 11.60 14.77 10.86
N THR A 39 11.28 13.89 9.90
CA THR A 39 9.98 13.92 9.19
C THR A 39 8.82 13.62 10.15
N LEU A 40 9.01 12.74 11.12
CA LEU A 40 7.99 12.39 12.11
C LEU A 40 7.95 13.35 13.31
N GLU A 41 8.75 14.41 13.34
CA GLU A 41 8.92 15.33 14.48
C GLU A 41 9.32 14.60 15.78
N MET A 42 10.11 13.54 15.66
CA MET A 42 10.64 12.76 16.78
C MET A 42 12.04 13.23 17.18
N ALA A 43 12.41 12.96 18.44
CA ALA A 43 13.78 13.11 18.88
C ALA A 43 14.71 12.22 18.02
N PRO A 44 15.92 12.70 17.67
CA PRO A 44 16.90 11.89 16.95
C PRO A 44 17.22 10.60 17.71
N PRO A 45 17.49 9.48 17.00
CA PRO A 45 17.82 8.23 17.65
C PRO A 45 19.16 8.34 18.40
N ASN A 46 19.17 7.94 19.67
CA ASN A 46 20.40 7.91 20.49
C ASN A 46 21.49 7.01 19.88
N TYR A 47 21.08 5.93 19.22
CA TYR A 47 21.96 4.99 18.53
C TYR A 47 21.52 4.84 17.06
N PRO A 48 21.94 5.75 16.16
CA PRO A 48 21.58 5.69 14.75
C PRO A 48 21.96 4.36 14.08
N SER A 49 23.01 3.71 14.57
CA SER A 49 23.49 2.41 14.08
C SER A 49 22.44 1.30 14.17
N LEU A 50 21.53 1.32 15.15
CA LEU A 50 20.44 0.34 15.25
C LEU A 50 19.44 0.52 14.10
N TRP A 51 19.10 1.77 13.78
CA TRP A 51 18.23 2.09 12.65
C TRP A 51 18.88 1.77 11.31
N GLN A 52 20.18 2.07 11.16
CA GLN A 52 20.94 1.71 9.96
C GLN A 52 21.02 0.19 9.80
N CYS A 53 21.23 -0.56 10.88
CA CYS A 53 21.21 -2.02 10.87
C CYS A 53 19.87 -2.56 10.38
N LEU A 54 18.75 -2.04 10.90
CA LEU A 54 17.43 -2.40 10.41
C LEU A 54 17.26 -2.06 8.93
N GLY A 55 17.70 -0.88 8.50
CA GLY A 55 17.73 -0.46 7.10
C GLY A 55 18.49 -1.43 6.20
N MET A 56 19.68 -1.87 6.62
CA MET A 56 20.45 -2.87 5.88
C MET A 56 19.70 -4.20 5.75
N VAL A 57 19.10 -4.69 6.85
CA VAL A 57 18.31 -5.93 6.82
C VAL A 57 17.14 -5.81 5.84
N VAL A 58 16.39 -4.70 5.88
CA VAL A 58 15.29 -4.43 4.93
C VAL A 58 15.81 -4.36 3.49
N GLY A 59 16.97 -3.73 3.27
CA GLY A 59 17.64 -3.69 1.97
C GLY A 59 17.99 -5.08 1.43
N LEU A 60 18.49 -5.98 2.30
CA LEU A 60 18.76 -7.38 1.95
C LEU A 60 17.49 -8.15 1.59
N TYR A 61 16.37 -7.91 2.29
CA TYR A 61 15.06 -8.43 1.86
C TYR A 61 14.67 -7.95 0.47
N GLY A 62 15.02 -6.70 0.11
CA GLY A 62 14.87 -6.20 -1.25
C GLY A 62 15.61 -7.05 -2.29
N LEU A 63 16.83 -7.50 -2.01
CA LEU A 63 17.57 -8.42 -2.88
C LEU A 63 16.91 -9.80 -2.98
N LEU A 64 16.33 -10.30 -1.88
CA LEU A 64 15.55 -11.54 -1.90
C LEU A 64 14.30 -11.41 -2.77
N TYR A 65 13.62 -10.27 -2.74
CA TYR A 65 12.49 -9.99 -3.63
C TYR A 65 12.92 -9.88 -5.11
N ALA A 66 14.10 -9.31 -5.39
CA ALA A 66 14.66 -9.31 -6.75
C ALA A 66 14.90 -10.74 -7.24
N TYR A 67 15.49 -11.60 -6.40
CA TYR A 67 15.67 -13.01 -6.72
C TYR A 67 14.32 -13.73 -6.93
N ALA A 68 13.32 -13.47 -6.08
CA ALA A 68 11.97 -13.98 -6.24
C ALA A 68 11.33 -13.54 -7.57
N ALA A 69 11.54 -12.29 -7.98
CA ALA A 69 11.09 -11.76 -9.28
C ALA A 69 11.76 -12.47 -10.46
N LEU A 70 12.99 -12.98 -10.31
CA LEU A 70 13.69 -13.72 -11.36
C LEU A 70 13.31 -15.21 -11.37
N ARG A 71 13.12 -15.80 -10.18
CA ARG A 71 12.85 -17.23 -9.96
C ARG A 71 11.57 -17.44 -9.15
N LEU A 72 10.43 -17.21 -9.81
CA LEU A 72 9.11 -17.37 -9.18
C LEU A 72 8.92 -18.79 -8.62
N ASP A 73 9.46 -19.81 -9.29
CA ASP A 73 9.42 -21.22 -8.86
C ASP A 73 10.03 -21.46 -7.47
N ARG A 74 10.93 -20.59 -7.02
CA ARG A 74 11.59 -20.65 -5.71
C ARG A 74 11.15 -19.54 -4.75
N ALA A 75 10.21 -18.70 -5.17
CA ALA A 75 9.84 -17.50 -4.44
C ALA A 75 8.94 -17.77 -3.20
N LYS A 76 8.24 -18.91 -3.13
CA LYS A 76 7.23 -19.17 -2.07
C LYS A 76 7.75 -18.92 -0.66
N LEU A 77 8.87 -19.52 -0.28
CA LEU A 77 9.43 -19.36 1.07
C LEU A 77 9.89 -17.92 1.33
N ILE A 78 10.56 -17.30 0.35
CA ILE A 78 11.04 -15.91 0.44
C ILE A 78 9.87 -14.95 0.66
N ILE A 79 8.80 -15.09 -0.12
CA ILE A 79 7.62 -14.23 -0.05
C ILE A 79 6.81 -14.52 1.21
N ALA A 80 6.75 -15.75 1.69
CA ALA A 80 6.12 -16.09 2.97
C ALA A 80 6.82 -15.43 4.16
N ILE A 81 8.15 -15.52 4.22
CA ILE A 81 8.95 -14.85 5.27
C ILE A 81 8.82 -13.32 5.13
N GLY A 82 8.86 -12.81 3.89
CA GLY A 82 8.65 -11.41 3.61
C GLY A 82 7.28 -10.90 4.09
N LEU A 83 6.20 -11.65 3.84
CA LEU A 83 4.86 -11.32 4.31
C LEU A 83 4.79 -11.36 5.84
N ALA A 84 5.39 -12.38 6.48
CA ALA A 84 5.44 -12.46 7.93
C ALA A 84 6.13 -11.24 8.55
N GLY A 85 7.30 -10.85 8.03
CA GLY A 85 8.00 -9.64 8.46
C GLY A 85 7.14 -8.39 8.31
N LYS A 86 6.44 -8.27 7.18
CA LYS A 86 5.54 -7.15 6.91
C LYS A 86 4.26 -7.16 7.76
N ILE A 87 3.86 -8.30 8.31
CA ILE A 87 2.77 -8.37 9.29
C ILE A 87 3.26 -7.95 10.68
N LEU A 88 4.48 -8.32 11.05
CA LEU A 88 5.06 -8.01 12.35
C LEU A 88 5.41 -6.52 12.51
N GLY A 89 5.82 -5.84 11.43
CA GLY A 89 6.13 -4.40 11.45
C GLY A 89 4.98 -3.53 12.00
N PRO A 90 3.76 -3.61 11.41
CA PRO A 90 2.59 -2.87 11.87
C PRO A 90 2.16 -3.24 13.30
N ILE A 91 2.33 -4.51 13.71
CA ILE A 91 2.06 -4.93 15.09
C ILE A 91 3.01 -4.23 16.06
N GLY A 92 4.31 -4.19 15.75
CA GLY A 92 5.30 -3.49 16.56
C GLY A 92 5.02 -1.99 16.64
N MET A 93 4.70 -1.35 15.52
CA MET A 93 4.35 0.06 15.48
C MET A 93 3.06 0.36 16.26
N PHE A 94 2.04 -0.50 16.18
CA PHE A 94 0.81 -0.31 16.96
C PHE A 94 1.11 -0.30 18.46
N MET A 95 2.03 -1.14 18.93
CA MET A 95 2.45 -1.16 20.32
C MET A 95 3.17 0.14 20.71
N THR A 96 4.05 0.69 19.87
CA THR A 96 4.79 1.93 20.16
C THR A 96 3.93 3.18 20.08
N VAL A 97 2.94 3.22 19.18
CA VAL A 97 1.95 4.31 19.14
C VAL A 97 1.05 4.25 20.37
N ARG A 98 0.60 3.05 20.76
CA ARG A 98 -0.24 2.88 21.95
C ARG A 98 0.48 3.25 23.26
N SER A 99 1.79 3.04 23.34
CA SER A 99 2.60 3.44 24.49
C SER A 99 2.96 4.94 24.50
N GLY A 100 2.65 5.68 23.43
CA GLY A 100 3.01 7.09 23.27
C GLY A 100 4.47 7.32 22.89
N GLU A 101 5.22 6.28 22.56
CA GLU A 101 6.62 6.37 22.14
C GLU A 101 6.75 6.94 20.71
N TRP A 102 5.84 6.52 19.82
CA TRP A 102 5.81 6.97 18.42
C TRP A 102 4.53 7.75 18.13
N PRO A 103 4.60 8.82 17.31
CA PRO A 103 3.43 9.56 16.89
C PRO A 103 2.59 8.77 15.89
N LEU A 104 1.29 9.08 15.79
CA LEU A 104 0.40 8.50 14.77
C LEU A 104 0.89 8.75 13.33
N ARG A 105 1.69 9.79 13.12
CA ARG A 105 2.40 10.09 11.86
C ARG A 105 3.17 8.90 11.29
N ALA A 106 3.66 8.00 12.16
CA ALA A 106 4.37 6.80 11.75
C ALA A 106 3.51 5.82 10.93
N VAL A 107 2.17 5.98 10.89
CA VAL A 107 1.29 5.20 10.00
C VAL A 107 1.71 5.36 8.54
N THR A 108 2.15 6.56 8.14
CA THR A 108 2.62 6.83 6.77
C THR A 108 3.75 5.88 6.36
N LEU A 109 4.74 5.68 7.25
CA LEU A 109 5.84 4.76 7.01
C LEU A 109 5.34 3.32 6.80
N ILE A 110 4.45 2.85 7.68
CA ILE A 110 3.93 1.48 7.66
C ILE A 110 3.10 1.19 6.41
N VAL A 111 2.32 2.15 5.91
CA VAL A 111 1.53 1.97 4.68
C VAL A 111 2.43 1.55 3.52
N PHE A 112 3.54 2.27 3.32
CA PHE A 112 4.47 2.00 2.23
C PHE A 112 5.47 0.88 2.53
N ASN A 113 5.90 0.75 3.78
CA ASN A 113 6.85 -0.30 4.15
C ASN A 113 6.20 -1.68 4.17
N ASP A 114 4.93 -1.77 4.56
CA ASP A 114 4.28 -3.03 4.88
C ASP A 114 2.98 -3.25 4.10
N PHE A 115 1.94 -2.44 4.32
CA PHE A 115 0.58 -2.76 3.87
C PHE A 115 0.43 -2.91 2.36
N VAL A 116 1.10 -2.06 1.57
CA VAL A 116 1.07 -2.14 0.10
C VAL A 116 1.50 -3.53 -0.41
N TRP A 117 2.38 -4.22 0.31
CA TRP A 117 2.94 -5.50 -0.10
C TRP A 117 2.15 -6.70 0.40
N TRP A 118 1.26 -6.53 1.39
CA TRP A 118 0.47 -7.63 1.95
C TRP A 118 -0.38 -8.30 0.88
N LEU A 119 -1.07 -7.50 0.06
CA LEU A 119 -1.94 -7.99 -0.99
C LEU A 119 -1.18 -8.81 -2.05
N PRO A 120 -0.15 -8.28 -2.74
CA PRO A 120 0.55 -9.05 -3.77
C PRO A 120 1.24 -10.30 -3.21
N PHE A 121 1.78 -10.24 -1.99
CA PHE A 121 2.44 -11.40 -1.37
C PHE A 121 1.42 -12.48 -1.01
N THR A 122 0.29 -12.10 -0.41
CA THR A 122 -0.78 -13.04 -0.07
C THR A 122 -1.38 -13.69 -1.32
N LEU A 123 -1.66 -12.90 -2.37
CA LEU A 123 -2.19 -13.41 -3.63
C LEU A 123 -1.24 -14.42 -4.26
N PHE A 124 0.07 -14.14 -4.27
CA PHE A 124 1.07 -15.09 -4.78
C PHE A 124 1.08 -16.41 -3.99
N LEU A 125 1.05 -16.34 -2.66
CA LEU A 125 1.07 -17.53 -1.80
C LEU A 125 -0.21 -18.37 -1.95
N LEU A 126 -1.34 -17.73 -2.24
CA LEU A 126 -2.63 -18.39 -2.42
C LEU A 126 -2.94 -18.79 -3.87
N ASP A 127 -2.15 -18.37 -4.88
CA ASP A 127 -2.53 -18.44 -6.31
C ASP A 127 -2.94 -19.85 -6.79
N GLU A 128 -2.28 -20.88 -6.28
CA GLU A 128 -2.51 -22.29 -6.65
C GLU A 128 -3.58 -22.97 -5.77
N THR A 129 -4.07 -22.30 -4.73
CA THR A 129 -5.07 -22.84 -3.81
C THR A 129 -6.50 -22.62 -4.33
N ARG A 130 -7.45 -23.42 -3.84
CA ARG A 130 -8.89 -23.20 -4.11
C ARG A 130 -9.35 -21.80 -3.68
N ILE A 131 -8.78 -21.29 -2.58
CA ILE A 131 -9.06 -19.95 -2.05
C ILE A 131 -8.58 -18.89 -3.06
N GLY A 132 -7.34 -18.98 -3.55
CA GLY A 132 -6.83 -18.04 -4.54
C GLY A 132 -7.63 -18.05 -5.85
N GLN A 133 -8.07 -19.22 -6.30
CA GLN A 133 -8.96 -19.33 -7.45
C GLN A 133 -10.30 -18.63 -7.23
N ALA A 134 -10.94 -18.85 -6.06
CA ALA A 134 -12.19 -18.20 -5.70
C ALA A 134 -12.02 -16.66 -5.61
N VAL A 135 -10.99 -16.19 -4.91
CA VAL A 135 -10.67 -14.75 -4.77
C VAL A 135 -10.52 -14.09 -6.14
N ARG A 136 -9.79 -14.71 -7.08
CA ARG A 136 -9.65 -14.17 -8.44
C ARG A 136 -10.97 -14.17 -9.20
N ALA A 137 -11.77 -15.24 -9.09
CA ALA A 137 -13.07 -15.31 -9.76
C ALA A 137 -14.06 -14.25 -9.24
N SER A 138 -13.94 -13.86 -7.97
CA SER A 138 -14.74 -12.81 -7.35
C SER A 138 -14.27 -11.38 -7.65
N ALA A 139 -13.05 -11.19 -8.17
CA ALA A 139 -12.46 -9.87 -8.42
C ALA A 139 -13.37 -8.88 -9.18
N PRO A 140 -14.02 -9.23 -10.31
CA PRO A 140 -14.90 -8.29 -11.01
C PRO A 140 -16.15 -7.91 -10.20
N TRP A 141 -16.72 -8.85 -9.45
CA TRP A 141 -17.90 -8.60 -8.62
C TRP A 141 -17.57 -7.70 -7.43
N ILE A 142 -16.47 -8.00 -6.74
CA ILE A 142 -15.96 -7.18 -5.64
C ILE A 142 -15.67 -5.76 -6.14
N CYS A 143 -15.01 -5.64 -7.31
CA CYS A 143 -14.72 -4.35 -7.92
C CYS A 143 -16.00 -3.56 -8.22
N ALA A 144 -16.99 -4.19 -8.85
CA ALA A 144 -18.26 -3.53 -9.17
C ALA A 144 -18.99 -3.05 -7.92
N ILE A 145 -19.08 -3.88 -6.89
CA ILE A 145 -19.75 -3.54 -5.62
C ILE A 145 -19.02 -2.39 -4.92
N LEU A 146 -17.69 -2.49 -4.75
CA LEU A 146 -16.92 -1.46 -4.05
C LEU A 146 -16.94 -0.13 -4.79
N ASN A 147 -16.88 -0.13 -6.13
CA ASN A 147 -16.99 1.12 -6.90
C ASN A 147 -18.40 1.71 -6.84
N ALA A 148 -19.46 0.90 -6.82
CA ALA A 148 -20.82 1.39 -6.63
C ALA A 148 -21.00 2.03 -5.24
N VAL A 149 -20.50 1.38 -4.19
CA VAL A 149 -20.51 1.92 -2.82
C VAL A 149 -19.66 3.20 -2.74
N ALA A 150 -18.47 3.21 -3.36
CA ALA A 150 -17.62 4.40 -3.40
C ALA A 150 -18.29 5.57 -4.13
N ALA A 151 -19.04 5.32 -5.22
CA ALA A 151 -19.81 6.35 -5.90
C ALA A 151 -20.91 6.95 -5.01
N VAL A 152 -21.62 6.12 -4.23
CA VAL A 152 -22.61 6.58 -3.24
C VAL A 152 -21.92 7.42 -2.16
N VAL A 153 -20.81 6.93 -1.60
CA VAL A 153 -20.02 7.65 -0.59
C VAL A 153 -19.48 8.98 -1.14
N MET A 154 -19.04 9.01 -2.41
CA MET A 154 -18.59 10.21 -3.08
C MET A 154 -19.70 11.28 -3.12
N LEU A 155 -20.92 10.87 -3.46
CA LEU A 155 -22.07 11.78 -3.60
C LEU A 155 -22.55 12.34 -2.26
N PHE A 156 -22.60 11.51 -1.22
CA PHE A 156 -23.27 11.86 0.04
C PHE A 156 -22.31 12.18 1.21
N VAL A 157 -21.07 11.71 1.16
CA VAL A 157 -20.10 11.87 2.26
C VAL A 157 -18.94 12.74 1.84
N LEU A 158 -18.30 12.47 0.70
CA LEU A 158 -17.06 13.17 0.35
C LEU A 158 -17.31 14.48 -0.41
N ARG A 159 -18.47 14.65 -1.04
CA ARG A 159 -18.81 15.79 -1.91
C ARG A 159 -18.47 17.17 -1.32
N GLY A 160 -18.71 17.37 -0.02
CA GLY A 160 -18.48 18.66 0.64
C GLY A 160 -17.00 19.08 0.71
N GLY A 161 -16.09 18.10 0.69
CA GLY A 161 -14.64 18.35 0.74
C GLY A 161 -13.95 18.26 -0.63
N THR A 162 -14.67 18.03 -1.73
CA THR A 162 -14.09 17.93 -3.08
C THR A 162 -14.37 19.14 -3.96
N GLU A 163 -13.76 19.17 -5.14
CA GLU A 163 -13.89 20.23 -6.14
C GLU A 163 -15.33 20.45 -6.64
N ALA A 164 -16.28 19.58 -6.27
CA ALA A 164 -17.70 19.85 -6.42
C ALA A 164 -18.15 21.14 -5.70
N VAL A 165 -17.41 21.57 -4.69
CA VAL A 165 -17.54 22.88 -4.04
C VAL A 165 -16.39 23.77 -4.50
N SER A 166 -16.70 24.90 -5.14
CA SER A 166 -15.69 25.80 -5.72
C SER A 166 -14.80 26.47 -4.66
N SER A 167 -15.34 26.80 -3.49
CA SER A 167 -14.62 27.49 -2.42
C SER A 167 -13.68 26.57 -1.64
N VAL A 168 -12.38 26.87 -1.69
CA VAL A 168 -11.33 26.16 -0.92
C VAL A 168 -11.61 26.19 0.58
N THR A 169 -12.02 27.35 1.11
CA THR A 169 -12.31 27.52 2.54
C THR A 169 -13.48 26.66 2.98
N GLN A 170 -14.55 26.56 2.18
CA GLN A 170 -15.68 25.70 2.51
C GLN A 170 -15.30 24.22 2.53
N ARG A 171 -14.47 23.77 1.59
CA ARG A 171 -13.94 22.40 1.59
C ARG A 171 -13.13 22.11 2.85
N ALA A 172 -12.20 23.01 3.20
CA ALA A 172 -11.38 22.86 4.40
C ALA A 172 -12.22 22.81 5.69
N THR A 173 -13.21 23.69 5.83
CA THR A 173 -14.14 23.69 6.97
C THR A 173 -14.95 22.40 7.03
N TYR A 174 -15.41 21.88 5.89
CA TYR A 174 -16.13 20.60 5.83
C TYR A 174 -15.27 19.44 6.30
N THR A 175 -14.06 19.30 5.74
CA THR A 175 -13.11 18.23 6.08
C THR A 175 -12.74 18.28 7.57
N ALA A 176 -12.52 19.47 8.12
CA ALA A 176 -12.23 19.63 9.53
C ALA A 176 -13.43 19.30 10.44
N GLY A 177 -14.63 19.76 10.08
CA GLY A 177 -15.85 19.50 10.86
C GLY A 177 -16.37 18.07 10.79
N HIS A 178 -15.96 17.29 9.78
CA HIS A 178 -16.42 15.92 9.54
C HIS A 178 -15.26 14.94 9.39
N ALA A 179 -14.16 15.14 10.12
CA ALA A 179 -12.91 14.39 9.95
C ALA A 179 -13.09 12.86 9.97
N LEU A 180 -13.96 12.32 10.85
CA LEU A 180 -14.23 10.88 10.89
C LEU A 180 -14.93 10.39 9.61
N LEU A 181 -15.97 11.09 9.16
CA LEU A 181 -16.71 10.75 7.94
C LEU A 181 -15.83 10.91 6.69
N TRP A 182 -14.95 11.91 6.69
CA TRP A 182 -13.97 12.11 5.64
C TRP A 182 -13.02 10.90 5.52
N ARG A 183 -12.41 10.49 6.64
CA ARG A 183 -11.49 9.34 6.70
C ARG A 183 -12.18 8.02 6.34
N THR A 184 -13.39 7.79 6.83
CA THR A 184 -14.14 6.57 6.47
C THR A 184 -14.54 6.58 5.01
N GLY A 185 -14.98 7.73 4.47
CA GLY A 185 -15.31 7.86 3.06
C GLY A 185 -14.11 7.60 2.15
N TRP A 186 -12.94 8.17 2.48
CA TRP A 186 -11.71 7.93 1.75
C TRP A 186 -11.22 6.50 1.87
N SER A 187 -11.40 5.85 3.02
CA SER A 187 -11.08 4.42 3.17
C SER A 187 -11.90 3.55 2.21
N VAL A 188 -13.18 3.88 2.00
CA VAL A 188 -14.03 3.20 0.99
C VAL A 188 -13.52 3.47 -0.42
N TRP A 189 -13.12 4.71 -0.73
CA TRP A 189 -12.52 5.07 -2.01
C TRP A 189 -11.22 4.29 -2.26
N MET A 190 -10.36 4.15 -1.25
CA MET A 190 -9.14 3.34 -1.33
C MET A 190 -9.43 1.87 -1.62
N MET A 191 -10.42 1.28 -0.94
CA MET A 191 -10.84 -0.10 -1.22
C MET A 191 -11.33 -0.27 -2.66
N ALA A 192 -12.05 0.72 -3.21
CA ALA A 192 -12.44 0.72 -4.61
C ALA A 192 -11.23 0.79 -5.55
N GLY A 193 -10.25 1.65 -5.27
CA GLY A 193 -8.99 1.73 -6.02
C GLY A 193 -8.19 0.42 -6.00
N ILE A 194 -8.03 -0.20 -4.83
CA ILE A 194 -7.38 -1.52 -4.68
C ILE A 194 -8.13 -2.58 -5.51
N SER A 195 -9.46 -2.57 -5.46
CA SER A 195 -10.29 -3.52 -6.21
C SER A 195 -10.16 -3.34 -7.73
N LEU A 196 -9.92 -2.11 -8.20
CA LEU A 196 -9.70 -1.81 -9.61
C LEU A 196 -8.37 -2.40 -10.11
N VAL A 197 -7.30 -2.33 -9.31
CA VAL A 197 -6.02 -3.00 -9.61
C VAL A 197 -6.23 -4.52 -9.71
N ALA A 198 -6.97 -5.11 -8.76
CA ALA A 198 -7.30 -6.53 -8.80
C ALA A 198 -8.15 -6.91 -10.03
N PHE A 199 -9.10 -6.04 -10.42
CA PHE A 199 -9.88 -6.21 -11.64
C PHE A 199 -9.02 -6.17 -12.89
N PHE A 200 -8.08 -5.23 -13.03
CA PHE A 200 -7.19 -5.20 -14.20
C PHE A 200 -6.25 -6.41 -14.26
N ALA A 201 -5.80 -6.90 -13.10
CA ALA A 201 -5.05 -8.15 -13.02
C ALA A 201 -5.89 -9.37 -13.46
N TRP A 202 -7.18 -9.38 -13.12
CA TRP A 202 -8.11 -10.41 -13.60
C TRP A 202 -8.41 -10.27 -15.09
N TRP A 203 -8.85 -9.08 -15.53
CA TRP A 203 -9.25 -8.77 -16.91
C TRP A 203 -8.14 -9.03 -17.91
N GLY A 204 -6.90 -8.69 -17.55
CA GLY A 204 -5.74 -8.92 -18.39
C GLY A 204 -5.46 -10.38 -18.72
N ALA A 205 -5.98 -11.33 -17.93
CA ALA A 205 -5.88 -12.76 -18.22
C ALA A 205 -6.83 -13.23 -19.34
N TRP A 206 -7.81 -12.40 -19.73
CA TRP A 206 -8.84 -12.71 -20.71
C TRP A 206 -8.65 -11.99 -22.05
N ILE A 207 -7.70 -11.06 -22.15
CA ILE A 207 -7.46 -10.29 -23.36
C ILE A 207 -6.22 -10.78 -24.11
N SER A 208 -6.24 -10.66 -25.44
CA SER A 208 -5.15 -11.11 -26.31
C SER A 208 -3.87 -10.27 -26.17
N SER A 209 -4.01 -8.98 -25.85
CA SER A 209 -2.87 -8.06 -25.71
C SER A 209 -2.41 -7.91 -24.27
N HIS A 210 -1.52 -8.81 -23.84
CA HIS A 210 -0.92 -8.74 -22.50
C HIS A 210 -0.15 -7.42 -22.25
N ARG A 211 0.38 -6.76 -23.30
CA ARG A 211 1.07 -5.47 -23.15
C ARG A 211 0.11 -4.36 -22.72
N LEU A 212 -1.04 -4.24 -23.37
CA LEU A 212 -2.05 -3.24 -23.01
C LEU A 212 -2.60 -3.51 -21.60
N ALA A 213 -2.78 -4.79 -21.25
CA ALA A 213 -3.20 -5.18 -19.90
C ALA A 213 -2.20 -4.72 -18.83
N LEU A 214 -0.89 -4.91 -19.07
CA LEU A 214 0.17 -4.47 -18.17
C LEU A 214 0.24 -2.94 -18.06
N VAL A 215 0.04 -2.21 -19.17
CA VAL A 215 -0.01 -0.75 -19.14
C VAL A 215 -1.20 -0.26 -18.31
N ALA A 216 -2.39 -0.82 -18.51
CA ALA A 216 -3.57 -0.48 -17.73
C ALA A 216 -3.37 -0.76 -16.23
N LEU A 217 -2.77 -1.91 -15.90
CA LEU A 217 -2.43 -2.27 -14.53
C LEU A 217 -1.42 -1.29 -13.92
N ALA A 218 -0.38 -0.89 -14.67
CA ALA A 218 0.61 0.07 -14.21
C ALA A 218 0.00 1.45 -13.94
N VAL A 219 -0.90 1.92 -14.82
CA VAL A 219 -1.64 3.18 -14.62
C VAL A 219 -2.52 3.11 -13.38
N ALA A 220 -3.24 2.00 -13.18
CA ALA A 220 -4.07 1.81 -11.99
C ALA A 220 -3.25 1.78 -10.69
N LEU A 221 -2.07 1.12 -10.72
CA LEU A 221 -1.13 1.11 -9.59
C LEU A 221 -0.59 2.51 -9.28
N ALA A 222 -0.24 3.28 -10.31
CA ALA A 222 0.23 4.65 -10.14
C ALA A 222 -0.85 5.53 -9.50
N GLY A 223 -2.11 5.43 -9.96
CA GLY A 223 -3.24 6.12 -9.36
C GLY A 223 -3.44 5.72 -7.88
N LEU A 224 -3.42 4.42 -7.58
CA LEU A 224 -3.55 3.93 -6.21
C LEU A 224 -2.42 4.43 -5.29
N ILE A 225 -1.19 4.52 -5.79
CA ILE A 225 -0.05 5.04 -5.01
C ILE A 225 -0.26 6.51 -4.66
N CYS A 226 -0.70 7.33 -5.62
CA CYS A 226 -1.02 8.74 -5.36
C CYS A 226 -2.10 8.90 -4.29
N ASP A 227 -3.15 8.10 -4.40
CA ASP A 227 -4.29 8.08 -3.50
C ASP A 227 -3.89 7.64 -2.08
N LEU A 228 -3.12 6.53 -1.95
CA LEU A 228 -2.60 6.06 -0.66
C LEU A 228 -1.65 7.06 -0.03
N PHE A 229 -0.83 7.76 -0.83
CA PHE A 229 0.05 8.81 -0.33
C PHE A 229 -0.73 9.98 0.24
N ALA A 230 -1.70 10.50 -0.50
CA ALA A 230 -2.56 11.60 -0.06
C ALA A 230 -3.29 11.26 1.26
N GLU A 231 -3.91 10.08 1.35
CA GLU A 231 -4.63 9.67 2.56
C GLU A 231 -3.69 9.40 3.74
N SER A 232 -2.52 8.79 3.50
CA SER A 232 -1.54 8.58 4.56
C SER A 232 -1.06 9.92 5.15
N LEU A 233 -0.84 10.93 4.32
CA LEU A 233 -0.49 12.28 4.76
C LEU A 233 -1.64 12.91 5.55
N LEU A 234 -2.88 12.76 5.10
CA LEU A 234 -4.06 13.24 5.85
C LEU A 234 -4.15 12.57 7.22
N ILE A 235 -3.95 11.26 7.33
CA ILE A 235 -3.98 10.56 8.63
C ILE A 235 -2.84 11.01 9.54
N GLY A 236 -1.62 11.13 9.00
CA GLY A 236 -0.45 11.50 9.78
C GLY A 236 -0.46 12.98 10.21
N TRP A 237 -0.92 13.87 9.34
CA TRP A 237 -0.71 15.31 9.48
C TRP A 237 -1.99 16.13 9.64
N LEU A 238 -3.18 15.50 9.70
CA LEU A 238 -4.35 16.25 10.15
C LEU A 238 -4.11 16.74 11.59
N PRO A 239 -4.42 18.02 11.89
CA PRO A 239 -4.33 18.52 13.26
C PRO A 239 -5.22 17.66 14.17
N ASP A 240 -4.66 17.14 15.27
CA ASP A 240 -5.44 16.44 16.30
C ASP A 240 -6.46 17.37 17.01
N ARG A 241 -6.46 18.68 16.72
CA ARG A 241 -7.38 19.64 17.32
C ARG A 241 -7.68 20.80 16.37
N ILE A 242 -8.95 20.91 15.95
CA ILE A 242 -9.63 22.20 16.01
C ILE A 242 -10.60 22.09 17.18
N GLY A 243 -10.05 22.26 18.40
CA GLY A 243 -10.74 22.04 19.66
C GLY A 243 -9.75 21.86 20.81
#